data_AF-A0A2V7KMJ6-F1
#
_entry.id   AF-A0A2V7KMJ6-F1
#
_cell.length_a   1.000
_cell.length_b   1.000
_cell.length_c   1.000
_cell.angle_alpha   90.00
_cell.angle_beta   90.00
_cell.angle_gamma   90.00
#
_symmetry.space_group_name_H-M   'P 1'
#
loop_
_entity.id
_entity.type
_entity.pdbx_description
1 polymer ?
#
loop_
_entity_poly.entity_id
_entity_poly.type
_entity_poly.pdbx_seq_one_letter_code
_entity_poly.pdbx_strand_id
1 'polypeptide(L)'
;MVDALHVLQAAADTSGAYRDFPVIGSRAAIWIAAEIHLMFAAFVLGVPIFAVVAEAIGIFGKDQRYDRLAKEFTRLLLIAYSATAIWGAVFVFLLSTLYPRFWAYLTAIFGVSMWVYVSIFFFESFTLYLYYYGWDLWKQGRAKIVHWCLGILLNIWGTAVMFIADSWLTYMMTPPRDITPETSPTSIKLWHAILNHTWMPINIHRLIGNVVFGGAIVGAYASYRFLAAKTDEERAHYDWMGYVGNFIAISALIVLPFAGYWLGREIYQYDQSMGITMMGGFMSWLWVIQAFLIAVLFLTGNYYLWIGMGRIPGAERYQPYTKWLLV
;
A
#
# COMPACT_ATOMS: atom_id res chain seq x y z
N MET A 1 39.14 -24.08 25.76
CA MET A 1 38.81 -23.57 24.41
C MET A 1 37.70 -24.39 23.76
N VAL A 2 37.72 -25.72 23.87
CA VAL A 2 36.66 -26.64 23.38
C VAL A 2 35.31 -26.42 24.10
N ASP A 3 35.29 -26.18 25.41
CA ASP A 3 34.05 -25.91 26.16
C ASP A 3 33.36 -24.59 25.76
N ALA A 4 34.15 -23.54 25.49
CA ALA A 4 33.60 -22.28 25.00
C ALA A 4 32.96 -22.45 23.62
N LEU A 5 33.53 -23.31 22.78
CA LEU A 5 33.01 -23.61 21.45
C LEU A 5 31.71 -24.42 21.53
N HIS A 6 31.58 -25.37 22.46
CA HIS A 6 30.33 -26.09 22.71
C HIS A 6 29.24 -25.20 23.31
N VAL A 7 29.58 -24.27 24.20
CA VAL A 7 28.63 -23.28 24.74
C VAL A 7 28.16 -22.32 23.65
N LEU A 8 29.06 -21.86 22.79
CA LEU A 8 28.71 -21.04 21.63
C LEU A 8 27.86 -21.81 20.61
N GLN A 9 28.14 -23.11 20.41
CA GLN A 9 27.35 -23.99 19.55
C GLN A 9 25.94 -24.21 20.12
N ALA A 10 25.81 -24.51 21.42
CA ALA A 10 24.51 -24.66 22.08
C ALA A 10 23.71 -23.35 22.12
N ALA A 11 24.38 -22.20 22.29
CA ALA A 11 23.77 -20.88 22.14
C ALA A 11 23.34 -20.60 20.69
N ALA A 12 24.09 -21.06 19.69
CA ALA A 12 23.71 -20.99 18.28
C ALA A 12 22.53 -21.91 17.95
N ASP A 13 22.47 -23.11 18.53
CA ASP A 13 21.38 -24.07 18.31
C ASP A 13 20.07 -23.60 18.93
N THR A 14 20.13 -22.97 20.12
CA THR A 14 19.00 -22.26 20.73
C THR A 14 18.65 -20.96 20.01
N SER A 15 19.61 -20.30 19.35
CA SER A 15 19.37 -19.11 18.53
C SER A 15 18.47 -19.37 17.31
N GLY A 16 18.32 -20.63 16.89
CA GLY A 16 17.36 -21.03 15.87
C GLY A 16 15.91 -21.13 16.37
N ALA A 17 15.66 -21.12 17.68
CA ALA A 17 14.29 -21.13 18.19
C ALA A 17 13.60 -19.78 17.94
N TYR A 18 12.30 -19.81 17.68
CA TYR A 18 11.48 -18.59 17.69
C TYR A 18 11.60 -17.93 19.06
N ARG A 19 11.93 -16.64 19.08
CA ARG A 19 12.13 -15.89 20.33
C ARG A 19 10.86 -15.16 20.68
N ASP A 20 10.61 -14.96 21.97
CA ASP A 20 9.46 -14.19 22.46
C ASP A 20 9.79 -12.70 22.65
N PHE A 21 8.84 -11.86 22.26
CA PHE A 21 8.86 -10.43 22.51
C PHE A 21 8.16 -10.14 23.86
N PRO A 22 8.73 -9.28 24.73
CA PRO A 22 8.16 -9.03 26.05
C PRO A 22 6.71 -8.56 26.01
N VAL A 23 5.90 -9.04 26.97
CA VAL A 23 4.51 -8.63 27.26
C VAL A 23 3.48 -9.00 26.19
N ILE A 24 3.70 -8.64 24.93
CA ILE A 24 2.71 -8.78 23.84
C ILE A 24 2.95 -10.00 22.95
N GLY A 25 4.12 -10.65 23.06
CA GLY A 25 4.51 -11.78 22.22
C GLY A 25 4.95 -11.39 20.81
N SER A 26 5.74 -12.25 20.18
CA SER A 26 6.42 -11.94 18.92
C SER A 26 5.48 -11.79 17.72
N ARG A 27 4.39 -12.56 17.71
CA ARG A 27 3.39 -12.47 16.65
C ARG A 27 2.71 -11.11 16.63
N ALA A 28 2.35 -10.57 17.80
CA ALA A 28 1.72 -9.26 17.90
C ALA A 28 2.72 -8.14 17.56
N ALA A 29 3.96 -8.23 18.06
CA ALA A 29 5.00 -7.25 17.75
C ALA A 29 5.27 -7.13 16.24
N ILE A 30 5.41 -8.28 15.56
CA ILE A 30 5.57 -8.32 14.11
C ILE A 30 4.33 -7.79 13.40
N TRP A 31 3.13 -8.20 13.80
CA TRP A 31 1.90 -7.72 13.17
C TRP A 31 1.77 -6.21 13.26
N ILE A 32 2.02 -5.60 14.44
CA ILE A 32 1.98 -4.15 14.63
C ILE A 32 2.99 -3.45 13.70
N ALA A 33 4.25 -3.91 13.68
CA ALA A 33 5.28 -3.29 12.86
C ALA A 33 4.98 -3.42 11.36
N ALA A 34 4.53 -4.59 10.92
CA ALA A 34 4.16 -4.86 9.54
C ALA A 34 2.94 -4.04 9.10
N GLU A 35 1.91 -3.94 9.95
CA GLU A 35 0.69 -3.19 9.66
C GLU A 35 0.96 -1.69 9.54
N ILE A 36 1.72 -1.11 10.47
CA ILE A 36 2.10 0.31 10.41
C ILE A 36 2.95 0.59 9.17
N HIS A 37 3.94 -0.27 8.89
CA HIS A 37 4.73 -0.16 7.66
C HIS A 37 3.84 -0.22 6.41
N LEU A 38 2.89 -1.16 6.36
CA LEU A 38 1.97 -1.34 5.24
C LEU A 38 1.08 -0.09 5.04
N MET A 39 0.55 0.50 6.10
CA MET A 39 -0.29 1.71 6.00
C MET A 39 0.49 2.88 5.41
N PHE A 40 1.73 3.11 5.85
CA PHE A 40 2.56 4.17 5.26
C PHE A 40 3.00 3.81 3.82
N ALA A 41 3.36 2.55 3.55
CA ALA A 41 3.73 2.09 2.22
C ALA A 41 2.58 2.25 1.21
N ALA A 42 1.35 1.93 1.62
CA ALA A 42 0.15 2.11 0.81
C ALA A 42 -0.07 3.58 0.43
N PHE A 43 0.12 4.49 1.39
CA PHE A 43 0.06 5.93 1.13
C PHE A 43 1.19 6.40 0.20
N VAL A 44 2.42 5.93 0.43
CA VAL A 44 3.60 6.24 -0.39
C VAL A 44 3.43 5.74 -1.83
N LEU A 45 2.71 4.66 -2.06
CA LEU A 45 2.43 4.15 -3.41
C LEU A 45 1.22 4.82 -4.06
N GLY A 46 0.20 5.18 -3.29
CA GLY A 46 -1.02 5.79 -3.83
C GLY A 46 -0.84 7.25 -4.24
N VAL A 47 -0.23 8.07 -3.38
CA VAL A 47 -0.14 9.53 -3.59
C VAL A 47 0.68 9.96 -4.81
N PRO A 48 1.83 9.35 -5.15
CA PRO A 48 2.59 9.72 -6.33
C PRO A 48 1.82 9.55 -7.63
N ILE A 49 0.91 8.56 -7.71
CA ILE A 49 0.04 8.36 -8.88
C ILE A 49 -0.79 9.63 -9.10
N PHE A 50 -1.35 10.18 -8.02
CA PHE A 50 -2.16 11.40 -8.07
C PHE A 50 -1.33 12.64 -8.33
N ALA A 51 -0.15 12.74 -7.73
CA ALA A 51 0.76 13.85 -7.97
C ALA A 51 1.13 13.94 -9.47
N VAL A 52 1.42 12.82 -10.12
CA VAL A 52 1.74 12.76 -11.55
C VAL A 52 0.55 13.12 -12.43
N VAL A 53 -0.66 12.65 -12.09
CA VAL A 53 -1.87 12.99 -12.86
C VAL A 53 -2.23 14.47 -12.69
N ALA A 54 -2.21 14.99 -11.47
CA ALA A 54 -2.46 16.40 -11.19
C ALA A 54 -1.42 17.29 -11.89
N GLU A 55 -0.14 16.91 -11.82
CA GLU A 55 0.92 17.62 -12.53
C GLU A 55 0.71 17.60 -14.06
N ALA A 56 0.32 16.45 -14.63
CA ALA A 56 -0.01 16.36 -16.06
C ALA A 56 -1.16 17.32 -16.43
N ILE A 57 -2.23 17.36 -15.63
CA ILE A 57 -3.34 18.29 -15.84
C ILE A 57 -2.87 19.74 -15.72
N GLY A 58 -1.98 20.05 -14.76
CA GLY A 58 -1.40 21.38 -14.62
C GLY A 58 -0.55 21.80 -15.83
N ILE A 59 0.23 20.87 -16.40
CA ILE A 59 1.09 21.12 -17.57
C ILE A 59 0.25 21.27 -18.84
N PHE A 60 -0.60 20.28 -19.15
CA PHE A 60 -1.32 20.21 -20.41
C PHE A 60 -2.62 21.04 -20.41
N GLY A 61 -3.30 21.09 -19.27
CA GLY A 61 -4.49 21.92 -19.05
C GLY A 61 -4.17 23.37 -18.71
N LYS A 62 -2.89 23.70 -18.46
CA LYS A 62 -2.40 25.05 -18.12
C LYS A 62 -3.05 25.66 -16.86
N ASP A 63 -3.53 24.81 -15.95
CA ASP A 63 -4.12 25.23 -14.68
C ASP A 63 -3.13 25.04 -13.53
N GLN A 64 -2.59 26.16 -13.03
CA GLN A 64 -1.61 26.18 -11.94
C GLN A 64 -2.16 25.63 -10.61
N ARG A 65 -3.48 25.52 -10.44
CA ARG A 65 -4.06 24.95 -9.22
C ARG A 65 -3.66 23.48 -9.06
N TYR A 66 -3.66 22.71 -10.15
CA TYR A 66 -3.27 21.31 -10.13
C TYR A 66 -1.75 21.12 -9.93
N ASP A 67 -0.93 22.04 -10.45
CA ASP A 67 0.52 22.02 -10.19
C ASP A 67 0.82 22.27 -8.71
N ARG A 68 0.15 23.26 -8.09
CA ARG A 68 0.26 23.52 -6.65
C ARG A 68 -0.21 22.33 -5.82
N LEU A 69 -1.34 21.72 -6.21
CA LEU A 69 -1.87 20.52 -5.58
C LEU A 69 -0.85 19.37 -5.60
N ALA A 70 -0.24 19.11 -6.76
CA ALA A 70 0.78 18.09 -6.91
C ALA A 70 2.01 18.35 -6.02
N LYS A 71 2.46 19.61 -5.92
CA LYS A 71 3.57 20.02 -5.02
C LYS A 71 3.22 19.80 -3.53
N GLU A 72 1.98 20.06 -3.15
CA GLU A 72 1.52 19.82 -1.77
C GLU A 72 1.53 18.33 -1.43
N PHE A 73 1.09 17.47 -2.36
CA PHE A 73 1.13 16.02 -2.18
C PHE A 73 2.54 15.46 -2.06
N THR A 74 3.49 15.94 -2.87
CA THR A 74 4.89 15.47 -2.76
C THR A 74 5.56 15.86 -1.45
N ARG A 75 5.16 16.98 -0.84
CA ARG A 75 5.63 17.34 0.50
C ARG A 75 5.18 16.31 1.55
N LEU A 76 3.91 15.91 1.52
CA LEU A 76 3.36 14.90 2.44
C LEU A 76 4.05 13.54 2.22
N LEU A 77 4.31 13.22 0.96
CA LEU A 77 4.99 11.99 0.55
C LEU A 77 6.36 11.83 1.19
N LEU A 78 7.17 12.89 1.29
CA LEU A 78 8.51 12.82 1.90
C LEU A 78 8.47 12.35 3.36
N ILE A 79 7.56 12.91 4.17
CA ILE A 79 7.43 12.56 5.58
C ILE A 79 6.97 11.10 5.72
N ALA A 80 5.96 10.71 4.93
CA ALA A 80 5.45 9.35 4.93
C ALA A 80 6.48 8.33 4.42
N TYR A 81 7.33 8.71 3.46
CA TYR A 81 8.40 7.87 2.93
C TYR A 81 9.44 7.54 4.02
N SER A 82 9.90 8.56 4.76
CA SER A 82 10.81 8.34 5.89
C SER A 82 10.17 7.45 6.98
N ALA A 83 8.89 7.68 7.32
CA ALA A 83 8.17 6.83 8.26
C ALA A 83 8.07 5.38 7.77
N THR A 84 7.78 5.17 6.48
CA THR A 84 7.73 3.85 5.84
C THR A 84 9.08 3.13 5.97
N ALA A 85 10.18 3.81 5.68
CA ALA A 85 11.53 3.26 5.76
C ALA A 85 11.90 2.84 7.19
N ILE A 86 11.60 3.69 8.18
CA ILE A 86 11.86 3.40 9.60
C ILE A 86 11.08 2.16 10.04
N TRP A 87 9.77 2.12 9.79
CA TRP A 87 8.94 0.98 10.17
C TRP A 87 9.29 -0.29 9.39
N GLY A 88 9.74 -0.17 8.15
CA GLY A 88 10.25 -1.29 7.35
C GLY A 88 11.52 -1.87 7.93
N ALA A 89 12.47 -1.01 8.35
CA ALA A 89 13.67 -1.44 9.04
C ALA A 89 13.34 -2.12 10.36
N VAL A 90 12.47 -1.52 11.19
CA VAL A 90 11.98 -2.12 12.45
C VAL A 90 11.38 -3.50 12.18
N PHE A 91 10.54 -3.63 11.15
CA PHE A 91 9.94 -4.91 10.78
C PHE A 91 10.98 -5.98 10.40
N VAL A 92 11.98 -5.63 9.59
CA VAL A 92 13.08 -6.55 9.22
C VAL A 92 13.93 -6.94 10.44
N PHE A 93 14.21 -5.99 11.35
CA PHE A 93 14.92 -6.29 12.60
C PHE A 93 14.11 -7.25 13.49
N LEU A 94 12.79 -7.05 13.61
CA LEU A 94 11.94 -7.96 14.36
C LEU A 94 11.89 -9.36 13.71
N LEU A 95 11.76 -9.44 12.39
CA LEU A 95 11.78 -10.73 11.67
C LEU A 95 13.10 -11.49 11.86
N SER A 96 14.23 -10.81 11.65
CA SER A 96 15.55 -11.43 11.76
C SER A 96 15.91 -11.84 13.19
N THR A 97 15.41 -11.13 14.20
CA THR A 97 15.72 -11.41 15.61
C THR A 97 14.73 -12.36 16.28
N LEU A 98 13.43 -12.27 15.98
CA LEU A 98 12.38 -13.08 16.60
C LEU A 98 12.07 -14.35 15.80
N TYR A 99 12.22 -14.30 14.48
CA TYR A 99 11.94 -15.41 13.54
C TYR A 99 13.16 -15.78 12.68
N PRO A 100 14.34 -16.05 13.29
CA PRO A 100 15.60 -16.21 12.54
C PRO A 100 15.58 -17.39 11.56
N ARG A 101 15.00 -18.54 11.93
CA ARG A 101 14.88 -19.70 11.03
C ARG A 101 14.02 -19.40 9.80
N PHE A 102 12.89 -18.74 10.02
CA PHE A 102 11.98 -18.37 8.96
C PHE A 102 12.59 -17.30 8.04
N TRP A 103 13.25 -16.30 8.62
CA TRP A 103 13.95 -15.28 7.84
C TRP A 103 15.08 -15.90 7.00
N ALA A 104 15.89 -16.78 7.58
CA ALA A 104 16.95 -17.49 6.86
C ALA A 104 16.39 -18.36 5.71
N TYR A 105 15.26 -19.03 5.91
CA TYR A 105 14.56 -19.78 4.86
C TYR A 105 14.17 -18.87 3.69
N LEU A 106 13.52 -17.73 3.96
CA LEU A 106 13.16 -16.78 2.90
C LEU A 106 14.39 -16.19 2.21
N THR A 107 15.44 -15.82 2.97
CA THR A 107 16.68 -15.28 2.39
C THR A 107 17.38 -16.30 1.48
N ALA A 108 17.32 -17.60 1.79
CA ALA A 108 17.91 -18.63 0.95
C ALA A 108 17.23 -18.74 -0.43
N ILE A 109 15.93 -18.46 -0.53
CA ILE A 109 15.16 -18.49 -1.78
C ILE A 109 15.23 -17.15 -2.50
N PHE A 110 14.99 -16.06 -1.76
CA PHE A 110 14.72 -14.73 -2.30
C PHE A 110 15.91 -13.76 -2.20
N GLY A 111 17.07 -14.18 -1.71
CA GLY A 111 18.22 -13.31 -1.45
C GLY A 111 18.59 -12.40 -2.63
N VAL A 112 18.55 -12.91 -3.86
CA VAL A 112 18.77 -12.09 -5.07
C VAL A 112 17.70 -11.00 -5.21
N SER A 113 16.42 -11.36 -5.07
CA SER A 113 15.31 -10.37 -5.14
C SER A 113 15.34 -9.36 -4.00
N MET A 114 15.86 -9.71 -2.82
CA MET A 114 16.04 -8.77 -1.70
C MET A 114 17.10 -7.71 -2.03
N TRP A 115 18.21 -8.08 -2.68
CA TRP A 115 19.19 -7.11 -3.16
C TRP A 115 18.64 -6.22 -4.27
N VAL A 116 17.86 -6.78 -5.20
CA VAL A 116 17.16 -5.99 -6.23
C VAL A 116 16.17 -5.03 -5.59
N TYR A 117 15.39 -5.47 -4.60
CA TYR A 117 14.45 -4.66 -3.84
C TYR A 117 15.14 -3.45 -3.21
N VAL A 118 16.23 -3.67 -2.46
CA VAL A 118 16.99 -2.57 -1.82
C VAL A 118 17.58 -1.62 -2.86
N SER A 119 18.04 -2.14 -4.00
CA SER A 119 18.58 -1.31 -5.09
C SER A 119 17.50 -0.42 -5.70
N ILE A 120 16.32 -0.97 -6.00
CA ILE A 120 15.20 -0.19 -6.55
C ILE A 120 14.71 0.82 -5.51
N PHE A 121 14.60 0.44 -4.24
CA PHE A 121 14.23 1.35 -3.15
C PHE A 121 15.20 2.55 -3.03
N PHE A 122 16.50 2.33 -3.24
CA PHE A 122 17.47 3.42 -3.32
C PHE A 122 17.20 4.37 -4.51
N PHE A 123 16.94 3.83 -5.70
CA PHE A 123 16.59 4.65 -6.88
C PHE A 123 15.25 5.36 -6.73
N GLU A 124 14.27 4.74 -6.08
CA GLU A 124 12.99 5.32 -5.71
C GLU A 124 13.21 6.53 -4.78
N SER A 125 13.97 6.34 -3.70
CA SER A 125 14.36 7.42 -2.77
C SER A 125 15.03 8.57 -3.52
N PHE A 126 16.05 8.26 -4.33
CA PHE A 126 16.77 9.28 -5.09
C PHE A 126 15.84 10.05 -6.04
N THR A 127 14.96 9.34 -6.75
CA THR A 127 13.99 9.93 -7.68
C THR A 127 12.98 10.80 -6.94
N LEU A 128 12.48 10.35 -5.79
CA LEU A 128 11.57 11.12 -4.94
C LEU A 128 12.19 12.44 -4.49
N TYR A 129 13.45 12.40 -4.04
CA TYR A 129 14.15 13.61 -3.60
C TYR A 129 14.42 14.55 -4.78
N LEU A 130 14.82 14.04 -5.94
CA LEU A 130 14.95 14.84 -7.16
C LEU A 130 13.62 15.46 -7.59
N TYR A 131 12.53 14.70 -7.49
CA TYR A 131 11.18 15.17 -7.83
C TYR A 131 10.74 16.28 -6.88
N TYR A 132 10.90 16.12 -5.56
CA TYR A 132 10.49 17.15 -4.62
C TYR A 132 11.37 18.42 -4.69
N TYR A 133 12.69 18.27 -4.58
CA TYR A 133 13.61 19.43 -4.53
C TYR A 133 13.81 20.06 -5.91
N GLY A 134 13.60 19.30 -6.99
CA GLY A 134 13.67 19.80 -8.37
C GLY A 134 12.47 20.66 -8.78
N TRP A 135 11.42 20.74 -7.97
CA TRP A 135 10.16 21.40 -8.34
C TRP A 135 10.35 22.86 -8.77
N ASP A 136 11.12 23.65 -8.02
CA ASP A 136 11.31 25.07 -8.30
C ASP A 136 12.32 25.34 -9.43
N LEU A 137 13.25 24.39 -9.64
CA LEU A 137 14.25 24.43 -10.73
C LEU A 137 13.63 24.07 -12.08
N TRP A 138 12.71 23.11 -12.10
CA TRP A 138 12.08 22.58 -13.31
C TRP A 138 10.62 23.00 -13.47
N LYS A 139 10.24 24.17 -12.94
CA LYS A 139 8.85 24.66 -12.96
C LYS A 139 8.30 25.08 -14.33
N GLN A 140 9.15 25.26 -15.35
CA GLN A 140 8.75 25.86 -16.64
C GLN A 140 9.38 25.18 -17.86
N GLY A 141 8.67 25.27 -18.99
CA GLY A 141 9.15 24.82 -20.30
C GLY A 141 9.39 23.30 -20.39
N ARG A 142 10.36 22.88 -21.20
CA ARG A 142 10.71 21.46 -21.40
C ARG A 142 11.22 20.78 -20.12
N ALA A 143 11.82 21.55 -19.22
CA ALA A 143 12.28 21.03 -17.93
C ALA A 143 11.12 20.50 -17.07
N LYS A 144 9.93 21.11 -17.17
CA LYS A 144 8.74 20.65 -16.45
C LYS A 144 8.26 19.26 -16.91
N ILE A 145 8.45 18.94 -18.20
CA ILE A 145 8.17 17.60 -18.71
C ILE A 145 9.15 16.58 -18.13
N VAL A 146 10.44 16.93 -18.01
CA VAL A 146 11.44 16.07 -17.36
C VAL A 146 11.08 15.82 -15.90
N HIS A 147 10.67 16.87 -15.19
CA HIS A 147 10.21 16.76 -13.81
C HIS A 147 8.98 15.84 -13.69
N TRP A 148 8.00 15.99 -14.58
CA TRP A 148 6.85 15.08 -14.64
C TRP A 148 7.26 13.62 -14.92
N CYS A 149 8.23 13.39 -15.81
CA CYS A 149 8.80 12.06 -16.05
C CYS A 149 9.45 11.45 -14.80
N LEU A 150 10.04 12.26 -13.91
CA LEU A 150 10.55 11.75 -12.62
C LEU A 150 9.42 11.24 -11.73
N GLY A 151 8.27 11.91 -11.73
CA GLY A 151 7.09 11.40 -11.05
C GLY A 151 6.60 10.07 -11.64
N ILE A 152 6.58 9.92 -12.97
CA ILE A 152 6.26 8.63 -13.61
C ILE A 152 7.26 7.56 -13.18
N LEU A 153 8.56 7.88 -13.22
CA LEU A 153 9.62 6.96 -12.84
C LEU A 153 9.51 6.53 -11.37
N LEU A 154 9.16 7.46 -10.48
CA LEU A 154 8.89 7.17 -9.07
C LEU A 154 7.77 6.13 -8.91
N ASN A 155 6.68 6.25 -9.67
CA ASN A 155 5.59 5.27 -9.65
C ASN A 155 6.02 3.89 -10.16
N ILE A 156 6.88 3.85 -11.19
CA ILE A 156 7.44 2.60 -11.71
C ILE A 156 8.29 1.92 -10.63
N TRP A 157 9.16 2.66 -9.95
CA TRP A 157 9.98 2.11 -8.87
C TRP A 157 9.13 1.60 -7.71
N GLY A 158 8.20 2.41 -7.20
CA GLY A 158 7.33 2.00 -6.11
C GLY A 158 6.51 0.75 -6.46
N THR A 159 5.96 0.69 -7.67
CA THR A 159 5.21 -0.49 -8.13
C THR A 159 6.11 -1.73 -8.22
N ALA A 160 7.34 -1.58 -8.71
CA ALA A 160 8.29 -2.70 -8.77
C ALA A 160 8.68 -3.21 -7.38
N VAL A 161 8.93 -2.31 -6.42
CA VAL A 161 9.20 -2.64 -5.00
C VAL A 161 8.02 -3.39 -4.40
N MET A 162 6.79 -2.94 -4.66
CA MET A 162 5.56 -3.61 -4.22
C MET A 162 5.49 -5.03 -4.79
N PHE A 163 5.67 -5.20 -6.10
CA PHE A 163 5.56 -6.51 -6.75
C PHE A 163 6.59 -7.51 -6.23
N ILE A 164 7.81 -7.05 -5.93
CA ILE A 164 8.84 -7.89 -5.33
C ILE A 164 8.44 -8.28 -3.89
N ALA A 165 8.03 -7.33 -3.06
CA ALA A 165 7.60 -7.64 -1.69
C ALA A 165 6.37 -8.56 -1.65
N ASP A 166 5.41 -8.35 -2.55
CA ASP A 166 4.23 -9.19 -2.70
C ASP A 166 4.57 -10.61 -3.14
N SER A 167 5.66 -10.80 -3.90
CA SER A 167 6.12 -12.16 -4.23
C SER A 167 6.53 -12.94 -2.99
N TRP A 168 7.16 -12.29 -2.01
CA TRP A 168 7.54 -12.90 -0.74
C TRP A 168 6.29 -13.19 0.10
N LEU A 169 5.35 -12.24 0.16
CA LEU A 169 4.08 -12.38 0.85
C LEU A 169 3.28 -13.58 0.33
N THR A 170 3.05 -13.60 -0.97
CA THR A 170 2.19 -14.59 -1.64
C THR A 170 2.83 -15.96 -1.69
N TYR A 171 4.15 -16.05 -1.71
CA TYR A 171 4.84 -17.33 -1.58
C TYR A 171 4.55 -18.00 -0.23
N MET A 172 4.43 -17.23 0.86
CA MET A 172 4.05 -17.78 2.16
C MET A 172 2.60 -18.25 2.21
N MET A 173 1.73 -17.65 1.38
CA MET A 173 0.30 -17.98 1.35
C MET A 173 0.00 -19.16 0.42
N THR A 174 0.62 -19.16 -0.76
CA THR A 174 0.35 -20.13 -1.84
C THR A 174 1.64 -20.58 -2.49
N PRO A 175 2.55 -21.27 -1.77
CA PRO A 175 3.79 -21.76 -2.37
C PRO A 175 3.49 -22.70 -3.56
N PRO A 176 4.34 -22.80 -4.59
CA PRO A 176 4.18 -23.81 -5.64
C PRO A 176 3.99 -25.23 -5.07
N ARG A 177 3.02 -25.99 -5.61
CA ARG A 177 2.56 -27.27 -5.03
C ARG A 177 3.61 -28.38 -4.99
N ASP A 178 4.65 -28.27 -5.82
CA ASP A 178 5.78 -29.19 -5.86
C ASP A 178 6.82 -28.95 -4.75
N ILE A 179 6.71 -27.83 -4.02
CA ILE A 179 7.56 -27.51 -2.89
C ILE A 179 6.95 -28.11 -1.62
N THR A 180 7.67 -29.06 -1.01
CA THR A 180 7.26 -29.76 0.21
C THR A 180 8.13 -29.35 1.40
N PRO A 181 7.76 -29.71 2.65
CA PRO A 181 8.61 -29.44 3.83
C PRO A 181 10.03 -30.01 3.74
N GLU A 182 10.25 -31.05 2.94
CA GLU A 182 11.55 -31.70 2.71
C GLU A 182 12.38 -31.02 1.62
N THR A 183 11.78 -30.10 0.84
CA THR A 183 12.45 -29.42 -0.25
C THR A 183 13.49 -28.43 0.29
N SER A 184 14.75 -28.57 -0.13
CA SER A 184 15.80 -27.65 0.29
C SER A 184 15.52 -26.23 -0.23
N PRO A 185 15.57 -25.18 0.61
CA PRO A 185 15.33 -23.79 0.18
C PRO A 185 16.26 -23.35 -0.95
N THR A 186 17.51 -23.82 -0.92
CA THR A 186 18.53 -23.49 -1.92
C THR A 186 18.31 -24.15 -3.28
N SER A 187 17.42 -25.15 -3.35
CA SER A 187 17.07 -25.83 -4.60
C SER A 187 15.89 -25.18 -5.33
N ILE A 188 15.14 -24.30 -4.64
CA ILE A 188 13.97 -23.62 -5.18
C ILE A 188 14.43 -22.51 -6.13
N LYS A 189 14.00 -22.57 -7.39
CA LYS A 189 14.28 -21.53 -8.37
C LYS A 189 13.50 -20.26 -8.04
N LEU A 190 14.16 -19.10 -8.06
CA LEU A 190 13.57 -17.80 -7.70
C LEU A 190 12.25 -17.52 -8.45
N TRP A 191 12.25 -17.61 -9.78
CA TRP A 191 11.06 -17.33 -10.57
C TRP A 191 9.92 -18.31 -10.32
N HIS A 192 10.24 -19.56 -9.97
CA HIS A 192 9.24 -20.54 -9.58
C HIS A 192 8.55 -20.14 -8.26
N ALA A 193 9.31 -19.62 -7.29
CA ALA A 193 8.76 -19.09 -6.04
C ALA A 193 7.94 -17.80 -6.23
N ILE A 194 8.36 -16.92 -7.13
CA ILE A 194 7.68 -15.65 -7.42
C ILE A 194 6.34 -15.87 -8.15
N LEU A 195 6.32 -16.72 -9.19
CA LEU A 195 5.15 -16.95 -10.05
C LEU A 195 4.15 -17.90 -9.41
N ASN A 196 3.80 -17.62 -8.16
CA ASN A 196 2.85 -18.39 -7.39
C ASN A 196 1.40 -17.95 -7.66
N HIS A 197 0.44 -18.71 -7.15
CA HIS A 197 -0.97 -18.62 -7.52
C HIS A 197 -1.63 -17.26 -7.20
N THR A 198 -1.16 -16.56 -6.15
CA THR A 198 -1.78 -15.31 -5.68
C THR A 198 -0.96 -14.05 -5.96
N TRP A 199 0.21 -14.18 -6.59
CA TRP A 199 1.11 -13.05 -6.85
C TRP A 199 0.47 -11.92 -7.67
N MET A 200 -0.05 -12.21 -8.87
CA MET A 200 -0.70 -11.18 -9.68
C MET A 200 -2.04 -10.69 -9.10
N PRO A 201 -2.92 -11.57 -8.57
CA PRO A 201 -4.13 -11.14 -7.89
C PRO A 201 -3.87 -10.16 -6.74
N ILE A 202 -2.87 -10.41 -5.87
CA ILE A 202 -2.57 -9.49 -4.77
C ILE A 202 -1.99 -8.17 -5.30
N ASN A 203 -1.12 -8.22 -6.32
CA ASN A 203 -0.49 -7.02 -6.89
C ASN A 203 -1.56 -6.06 -7.42
N ILE A 204 -2.55 -6.59 -8.15
CA ILE A 204 -3.66 -5.80 -8.69
C ILE A 204 -4.57 -5.30 -7.57
N HIS A 205 -4.91 -6.16 -6.60
CA HIS A 205 -5.74 -5.76 -5.46
C HIS A 205 -5.08 -4.63 -4.65
N ARG A 206 -3.78 -4.76 -4.34
CA ARG A 206 -3.02 -3.76 -3.59
C ARG A 206 -2.82 -2.48 -4.38
N LEU A 207 -2.55 -2.54 -5.68
CA LEU A 207 -2.43 -1.33 -6.51
C LEU A 207 -3.71 -0.49 -6.45
N ILE A 208 -4.88 -1.12 -6.64
CA ILE A 208 -6.18 -0.44 -6.55
C ILE A 208 -6.43 0.03 -5.12
N GLY A 209 -6.14 -0.80 -4.12
CA GLY A 209 -6.29 -0.47 -2.70
C GLY A 209 -5.46 0.75 -2.28
N ASN A 210 -4.21 0.84 -2.75
CA ASN A 210 -3.33 1.98 -2.48
C ASN A 210 -3.88 3.28 -3.09
N VAL A 211 -4.48 3.20 -4.28
CA VAL A 211 -5.17 4.33 -4.91
C VAL A 211 -6.37 4.78 -4.07
N VAL A 212 -7.22 3.83 -3.62
CA VAL A 212 -8.36 4.13 -2.73
C VAL A 212 -7.86 4.79 -1.44
N PHE A 213 -6.86 4.19 -0.81
CA PHE A 213 -6.30 4.66 0.46
C PHE A 213 -5.67 6.05 0.33
N GLY A 214 -4.84 6.28 -0.70
CA GLY A 214 -4.23 7.57 -0.95
C GLY A 214 -5.27 8.67 -1.17
N GLY A 215 -6.31 8.42 -1.98
CA GLY A 215 -7.41 9.37 -2.20
C GLY A 215 -8.19 9.68 -0.91
N ALA A 216 -8.46 8.66 -0.10
CA ALA A 216 -9.15 8.81 1.18
C ALA A 216 -8.33 9.61 2.21
N ILE A 217 -7.02 9.36 2.31
CA ILE A 217 -6.13 10.13 3.20
C ILE A 217 -6.02 11.59 2.73
N VAL A 218 -5.95 11.84 1.42
CA VAL A 218 -6.01 13.20 0.86
C VAL A 218 -7.32 13.88 1.26
N GLY A 219 -8.46 13.18 1.12
CA GLY A 219 -9.77 13.69 1.55
C GLY A 219 -9.82 14.01 3.05
N ALA A 220 -9.26 13.14 3.88
CA ALA A 220 -9.18 13.35 5.33
C ALA A 220 -8.29 14.55 5.69
N TYR A 221 -7.11 14.67 5.08
CA TYR A 221 -6.21 15.81 5.27
C TYR A 221 -6.87 17.12 4.83
N ALA A 222 -7.49 17.13 3.66
CA ALA A 222 -8.21 18.29 3.14
C ALA A 222 -9.36 18.70 4.06
N SER A 223 -10.12 17.73 4.59
CA SER A 223 -11.21 18.00 5.55
C SER A 223 -10.69 18.64 6.84
N TYR A 224 -9.60 18.12 7.40
CA TYR A 224 -8.96 18.70 8.58
C TYR A 224 -8.48 20.14 8.31
N ARG A 225 -7.81 20.35 7.17
CA ARG A 225 -7.31 21.67 6.78
C ARG A 225 -8.43 22.66 6.47
N PHE A 226 -9.53 22.21 5.88
CA PHE A 226 -10.73 23.02 5.65
C PHE A 226 -11.31 23.55 6.97
N LEU A 227 -11.40 22.70 8.00
CA LEU A 227 -11.89 23.10 9.33
C LEU A 227 -10.93 24.06 10.05
N ALA A 228 -9.62 23.89 9.84
CA ALA A 228 -8.59 24.73 10.42
C ALA A 228 -8.34 26.05 9.65
N ALA A 229 -8.87 26.17 8.43
CA ALA A 229 -8.63 27.31 7.55
C ALA A 229 -9.22 28.60 8.11
N LYS A 230 -8.42 29.67 8.04
CA LYS A 230 -8.80 30.99 8.60
C LYS A 230 -9.47 31.90 7.58
N THR A 231 -9.20 31.69 6.29
CA THR A 231 -9.73 32.49 5.19
C THR A 231 -10.63 31.67 4.29
N ASP A 232 -11.56 32.33 3.60
CA ASP A 232 -12.45 31.65 2.65
C ASP A 232 -11.70 31.11 1.43
N GLU A 233 -10.60 31.74 1.04
CA GLU A 233 -9.73 31.25 -0.04
C GLU A 233 -9.06 29.92 0.34
N GLU A 234 -8.53 29.82 1.57
CA GLU A 234 -7.93 28.58 2.07
C GLU A 234 -8.99 27.47 2.20
N ARG A 235 -10.20 27.81 2.66
CA ARG A 235 -11.34 26.87 2.68
C ARG A 235 -11.69 26.39 1.28
N ALA A 236 -11.80 27.27 0.29
CA ALA A 236 -12.14 26.90 -1.08
C ALA A 236 -11.09 25.96 -1.71
N HIS A 237 -9.80 26.17 -1.42
CA HIS A 237 -8.73 25.28 -1.87
C HIS A 237 -8.87 23.88 -1.28
N TYR A 238 -9.07 23.78 0.04
CA TYR A 238 -9.19 22.49 0.71
C TYR A 238 -10.51 21.77 0.44
N ASP A 239 -11.62 22.48 0.24
CA ASP A 239 -12.88 21.87 -0.23
C ASP A 239 -12.68 21.21 -1.60
N TRP A 240 -12.02 21.92 -2.53
CA TRP A 240 -11.69 21.38 -3.84
C TRP A 240 -10.70 20.20 -3.78
N MET A 241 -9.65 20.28 -2.94
CA MET A 241 -8.72 19.17 -2.71
C MET A 241 -9.46 17.93 -2.18
N GLY A 242 -10.38 18.13 -1.21
CA GLY A 242 -11.19 17.07 -0.64
C GLY A 242 -12.11 16.43 -1.67
N TYR A 243 -12.73 17.24 -2.53
CA TYR A 243 -13.52 16.75 -3.66
C TYR A 243 -12.71 15.86 -4.60
N VAL A 244 -11.50 16.31 -5.01
CA VAL A 244 -10.62 15.54 -5.89
C VAL A 244 -10.19 14.22 -5.24
N GLY A 245 -9.78 14.25 -3.97
CA GLY A 245 -9.38 13.05 -3.22
C GLY A 245 -10.51 12.03 -3.09
N ASN A 246 -11.71 12.48 -2.74
CA ASN A 246 -12.90 11.62 -2.64
C ASN A 246 -13.32 11.06 -4.01
N PHE A 247 -13.29 11.87 -5.07
CA PHE A 247 -13.60 11.41 -6.42
C PHE A 247 -12.69 10.26 -6.85
N ILE A 248 -11.39 10.41 -6.62
CA ILE A 248 -10.38 9.38 -6.89
C ILE A 248 -10.65 8.12 -6.07
N ALA A 249 -10.83 8.28 -4.74
CA ALA A 249 -11.03 7.16 -3.84
C ALA A 249 -12.28 6.35 -4.21
N ILE A 250 -13.40 7.02 -4.46
CA ILE A 250 -14.67 6.38 -4.84
C ILE A 250 -14.54 5.70 -6.21
N SER A 251 -13.91 6.36 -7.19
CA SER A 251 -13.74 5.78 -8.53
C SER A 251 -12.92 4.49 -8.50
N ALA A 252 -11.82 4.47 -7.74
CA ALA A 252 -11.01 3.26 -7.56
C ALA A 252 -11.73 2.20 -6.70
N LEU A 253 -12.50 2.63 -5.69
CA LEU A 253 -13.25 1.75 -4.80
C LEU A 253 -14.31 0.94 -5.56
N ILE A 254 -14.90 1.48 -6.63
CA ILE A 254 -15.85 0.73 -7.47
C ILE A 254 -15.19 -0.51 -8.09
N VAL A 255 -13.91 -0.43 -8.44
CA VAL A 255 -13.16 -1.54 -9.09
C VAL A 255 -12.59 -2.52 -8.04
N LEU A 256 -12.27 -2.04 -6.83
CA LEU A 256 -11.60 -2.82 -5.80
C LEU A 256 -12.31 -4.15 -5.42
N PRO A 257 -13.65 -4.22 -5.25
CA PRO A 257 -14.35 -5.48 -4.95
C PRO A 257 -14.13 -6.56 -6.01
N PHE A 258 -14.01 -6.20 -7.28
CA PHE A 258 -13.76 -7.18 -8.35
C PHE A 258 -12.35 -7.76 -8.25
N ALA A 259 -11.35 -6.93 -7.96
CA ALA A 259 -9.99 -7.40 -7.69
C ALA A 259 -9.92 -8.25 -6.41
N GLY A 260 -10.67 -7.88 -5.37
CA GLY A 260 -10.81 -8.66 -4.14
C GLY A 260 -11.48 -10.01 -4.36
N TYR A 261 -12.55 -10.06 -5.16
CA TYR A 261 -13.19 -11.31 -5.56
C TYR A 261 -12.22 -12.20 -6.34
N TRP A 262 -11.45 -11.63 -7.27
CA TRP A 262 -10.44 -12.39 -8.00
C TRP A 262 -9.40 -12.99 -7.07
N LEU A 263 -8.81 -12.20 -6.15
CA LEU A 263 -7.88 -12.69 -5.14
C LEU A 263 -8.48 -13.81 -4.29
N GLY A 264 -9.71 -13.62 -3.78
CA GLY A 264 -10.40 -14.63 -2.97
C GLY A 264 -10.67 -15.93 -3.74
N ARG A 265 -11.06 -15.83 -5.02
CA ARG A 265 -11.26 -16.98 -5.91
C ARG A 265 -9.96 -17.76 -6.09
N GLU A 266 -8.83 -17.08 -6.30
CA GLU A 266 -7.54 -17.73 -6.53
C GLU A 266 -7.04 -18.45 -5.26
N ILE A 267 -7.24 -17.87 -4.06
CA ILE A 267 -6.96 -18.55 -2.79
C ILE A 267 -7.79 -19.82 -2.66
N TYR A 268 -9.10 -19.76 -2.95
CA TYR A 268 -10.00 -20.91 -2.85
C TYR A 268 -9.65 -22.02 -3.86
N GLN A 269 -9.24 -21.65 -5.07
CA GLN A 269 -8.80 -22.59 -6.11
C GLN A 269 -7.45 -23.25 -5.78
N TYR A 270 -6.57 -22.52 -5.09
CA TYR A 270 -5.31 -23.08 -4.63
C TYR A 270 -5.53 -24.12 -3.53
N ASP A 271 -6.32 -23.79 -2.50
CA ASP A 271 -6.69 -24.71 -1.41
C ASP A 271 -8.07 -24.37 -0.82
N GLN A 272 -9.01 -25.31 -0.97
CA GLN A 272 -10.38 -25.15 -0.46
C GLN A 272 -10.44 -25.01 1.07
N SER A 273 -9.51 -25.65 1.79
CA SER A 273 -9.46 -25.60 3.26
C SER A 273 -9.14 -24.20 3.78
N MET A 274 -8.30 -23.44 3.06
CA MET A 274 -8.05 -22.03 3.35
C MET A 274 -9.31 -21.20 3.19
N GLY A 275 -10.06 -21.44 2.11
CA GLY A 275 -11.35 -20.77 1.85
C GLY A 275 -12.40 -21.04 2.95
N ILE A 276 -12.53 -22.31 3.37
CA ILE A 276 -13.43 -22.70 4.45
C ILE A 276 -13.00 -22.04 5.77
N THR A 277 -11.70 -22.07 6.08
CA THR A 277 -11.14 -21.45 7.29
C THR A 277 -11.43 -19.95 7.36
N MET A 278 -11.31 -19.28 6.21
CA MET A 278 -11.55 -17.87 6.03
C MET A 278 -13.03 -17.49 6.19
N MET A 279 -13.96 -18.17 5.51
CA MET A 279 -15.36 -17.72 5.45
C MET A 279 -16.26 -18.37 6.51
N GLY A 280 -16.00 -19.61 6.91
CA GLY A 280 -16.85 -20.38 7.83
C GLY A 280 -16.12 -20.94 9.06
N GLY A 281 -14.79 -20.82 9.11
CA GLY A 281 -13.96 -21.36 10.18
C GLY A 281 -13.61 -20.35 11.27
N PHE A 282 -12.50 -20.61 11.96
CA PHE A 282 -12.05 -19.81 13.10
C PHE A 282 -11.64 -18.36 12.74
N MET A 283 -11.36 -18.08 11.46
CA MET A 283 -11.05 -16.74 10.96
C MET A 283 -12.26 -16.02 10.34
N SER A 284 -13.46 -16.61 10.39
CA SER A 284 -14.70 -16.02 9.83
C SER A 284 -15.02 -14.63 10.39
N TRP A 285 -14.66 -14.36 11.64
CA TRP A 285 -14.87 -13.05 12.26
C TRP A 285 -14.11 -11.92 11.54
N LEU A 286 -12.91 -12.19 10.98
CA LEU A 286 -12.16 -11.22 10.17
C LEU A 286 -12.90 -10.90 8.87
N TRP A 287 -13.51 -11.91 8.25
CA TRP A 287 -14.34 -11.73 7.06
C TRP A 287 -15.61 -10.94 7.34
N VAL A 288 -16.24 -11.17 8.49
CA VAL A 288 -17.41 -10.38 8.93
C VAL A 288 -17.01 -8.92 9.15
N ILE A 289 -15.89 -8.65 9.81
CA ILE A 289 -15.37 -7.28 9.99
C ILE A 289 -15.10 -6.65 8.62
N GLN A 290 -14.45 -7.37 7.69
CA GLN A 290 -14.19 -6.87 6.35
C GLN A 290 -15.50 -6.52 5.61
N ALA A 291 -16.51 -7.40 5.64
CA ALA A 291 -17.81 -7.16 5.03
C ALA A 291 -18.50 -5.93 5.64
N PHE A 292 -18.45 -5.79 6.96
CA PHE A 292 -18.97 -4.61 7.66
C PHE A 292 -18.25 -3.33 7.25
N LEU A 293 -16.92 -3.33 7.20
CA LEU A 293 -16.12 -2.18 6.78
C LEU A 293 -16.40 -1.79 5.32
N ILE A 294 -16.56 -2.77 4.43
CA ILE A 294 -16.97 -2.53 3.04
C ILE A 294 -18.36 -1.87 2.99
N ALA A 295 -19.32 -2.37 3.76
CA ALA A 295 -20.65 -1.78 3.84
C ALA A 295 -20.59 -0.32 4.34
N VAL A 296 -19.78 -0.05 5.36
CA VAL A 296 -19.55 1.32 5.87
C VAL A 296 -18.92 2.22 4.80
N LEU A 297 -17.93 1.73 4.04
CA LEU A 297 -17.30 2.49 2.95
C LEU A 297 -18.33 2.85 1.86
N PHE A 298 -19.14 1.89 1.43
CA PHE A 298 -20.18 2.15 0.43
C PHE A 298 -21.26 3.10 0.98
N LEU A 299 -21.73 2.90 2.22
CA LEU A 299 -22.74 3.76 2.82
C LEU A 299 -22.23 5.20 2.95
N THR A 300 -21.00 5.38 3.45
CA THR A 300 -20.37 6.70 3.62
C THR A 300 -20.11 7.36 2.28
N GLY A 301 -19.63 6.62 1.28
CA GLY A 301 -19.44 7.11 -0.08
C GLY A 301 -20.74 7.57 -0.74
N ASN A 302 -21.81 6.77 -0.63
CA ASN A 302 -23.13 7.15 -1.14
C ASN A 302 -23.70 8.37 -0.42
N TYR A 303 -23.56 8.43 0.91
CA TYR A 303 -24.00 9.58 1.70
C TYR A 303 -23.25 10.86 1.32
N TYR A 304 -21.93 10.79 1.13
CA TYR A 304 -21.12 11.89 0.64
C TYR A 304 -21.57 12.37 -0.75
N LEU A 305 -21.75 11.44 -1.69
CA LEU A 305 -22.22 11.77 -3.04
C LEU A 305 -23.61 12.42 -3.00
N TRP A 306 -24.51 11.93 -2.15
CA TRP A 306 -25.84 12.50 -1.97
C TRP A 306 -25.78 13.94 -1.45
N ILE A 307 -25.06 14.21 -0.36
CA ILE A 307 -24.88 15.59 0.11
C ILE A 307 -24.24 16.46 -0.98
N GLY A 308 -23.27 15.91 -1.70
CA GLY A 308 -22.57 16.56 -2.81
C GLY A 308 -23.50 16.97 -3.96
N MET A 309 -24.57 16.22 -4.24
CA MET A 309 -25.55 16.58 -5.28
C MET A 309 -26.19 17.95 -5.02
N GLY A 310 -26.33 18.38 -3.76
CA GLY A 310 -26.83 19.72 -3.44
C GLY A 310 -25.91 20.86 -3.87
N ARG A 311 -24.64 20.57 -4.22
CA ARG A 311 -23.60 21.56 -4.55
C ARG A 311 -23.20 21.53 -6.03
N ILE A 312 -23.66 20.55 -6.80
CA ILE A 312 -23.25 20.35 -8.21
C ILE A 312 -24.32 20.91 -9.15
N PRO A 313 -24.01 21.94 -9.96
CA PRO A 313 -24.93 22.44 -10.97
C PRO A 313 -25.35 21.33 -11.95
N GLY A 314 -26.65 21.18 -12.20
CA GLY A 314 -27.22 20.13 -13.06
C GLY A 314 -27.59 18.85 -12.31
N ALA A 315 -27.24 18.71 -11.04
CA ALA A 315 -27.68 17.59 -10.21
C ALA A 315 -29.14 17.72 -9.76
N GLU A 316 -29.80 18.87 -9.96
CA GLU A 316 -31.22 19.09 -9.67
C GLU A 316 -32.11 18.10 -10.43
N ARG A 317 -31.67 17.62 -11.60
CA ARG A 317 -32.37 16.58 -12.39
C ARG A 317 -32.56 15.25 -11.64
N TYR A 318 -31.72 15.00 -10.63
CA TYR A 318 -31.77 13.77 -9.83
C TYR A 318 -32.63 13.91 -8.57
N GLN A 319 -32.95 15.13 -8.13
CA GLN A 319 -33.76 15.42 -6.95
C GLN A 319 -35.13 14.68 -6.92
N PRO A 320 -35.86 14.52 -8.05
CA PRO A 320 -37.12 13.78 -8.06
C PRO A 320 -36.99 12.29 -7.73
N TYR A 321 -35.79 11.70 -7.89
CA TYR A 321 -35.54 10.29 -7.62
C TYR A 321 -35.16 10.02 -6.17
N THR A 322 -34.70 11.05 -5.43
CA THR A 322 -34.29 10.94 -4.01
C THR A 322 -35.41 10.41 -3.12
N LYS A 323 -36.67 10.74 -3.43
CA LYS A 323 -37.86 10.28 -2.68
C LYS A 323 -38.04 8.75 -2.67
N TRP A 324 -37.48 8.04 -3.65
CA TRP A 324 -37.59 6.58 -3.76
C TRP A 324 -36.44 5.84 -3.07
N LEU A 325 -35.39 6.56 -2.66
CA LEU A 325 -34.24 6.00 -1.93
C LEU A 325 -34.42 6.01 -0.40
N LEU A 326 -35.43 6.73 0.09
CA LEU A 326 -35.74 6.92 1.52
C LEU A 326 -36.89 6.01 2.03
N VAL A 327 -37.38 5.10 1.18
CA VAL A 327 -38.44 4.13 1.49
C VAL A 327 -37.82 2.76 1.71
#